data_AF-A0A935VBW4-F1
#
_entry.id   AF-A0A935VBW4-F1
#
_cell.length_a   1.000
_cell.length_b   1.000
_cell.length_c   1.000
_cell.angle_alpha   90.00
_cell.angle_beta   90.00
_cell.angle_gamma   90.00
#
_symmetry.space_group_name_H-M   'P 1'
#
loop_
_entity.id
_entity.type
_entity.pdbx_description
1 polymer ?
#
loop_
_entity_poly.entity_id
_entity_poly.type
_entity_poly.pdbx_seq_one_letter_code
_entity_poly.pdbx_strand_id
1 'polypeptide(L)'
;MTRKVMSAIFFVTAVFIGGAHAQSNGPRMPYVDNGACPFECCTYREWTVDKPTVARREMRDSSPVAFRMKKGERVTGVTGTVITTRAGIVRVLKNTTLDNVKLRRGDNLYLLTYLGEGFSKIWYKGRIFQGDPNDDVLFKETRKPIDVWWVKVKNRRGQTGWSRQPDNFGNKDQCGR
;
A
#
# COMPACT_ATOMS: atom_id res chain seq x y z
N MET A 1 21.08 -79.42 6.75
CA MET A 1 20.13 -79.01 5.70
C MET A 1 19.40 -77.76 6.15
N THR A 2 19.38 -76.77 5.26
CA THR A 2 18.98 -75.35 5.35
C THR A 2 17.51 -75.08 5.70
N ARG A 3 17.22 -74.00 6.43
CA ARG A 3 15.98 -73.18 6.35
C ARG A 3 16.29 -71.74 6.82
N LYS A 4 16.72 -70.87 5.91
CA LYS A 4 15.94 -69.80 5.23
C LYS A 4 15.44 -68.70 6.19
N VAL A 5 16.20 -67.60 6.25
CA VAL A 5 15.75 -66.29 6.78
C VAL A 5 14.94 -65.61 5.67
N MET A 6 13.66 -65.34 5.93
CA MET A 6 12.80 -64.56 5.04
C MET A 6 12.95 -63.08 5.41
N SER A 7 13.59 -62.31 4.52
CA SER A 7 13.72 -60.86 4.65
C SER A 7 12.41 -60.20 4.21
N ALA A 8 11.74 -59.50 5.11
CA ALA A 8 10.53 -58.73 4.79
C ALA A 8 10.94 -57.36 4.25
N ILE A 9 10.74 -57.15 2.94
CA ILE A 9 10.96 -55.86 2.28
C ILE A 9 9.74 -54.97 2.58
N PHE A 10 9.92 -53.98 3.45
CA PHE A 10 8.96 -52.91 3.67
C PHE A 10 9.06 -51.88 2.53
N PHE A 11 8.11 -51.91 1.59
CA PHE A 11 7.91 -50.80 0.65
C PHE A 11 7.19 -49.66 1.37
N VAL A 12 7.94 -48.64 1.78
CA VAL A 12 7.36 -47.37 2.25
C VAL A 12 7.00 -46.54 1.02
N THR A 13 5.73 -46.57 0.63
CA THR A 13 5.17 -45.64 -0.35
C THR A 13 5.12 -44.24 0.27
N ALA A 14 6.10 -43.41 -0.05
CA ALA A 14 6.08 -41.98 0.28
C ALA A 14 4.99 -41.28 -0.54
N VAL A 15 3.82 -41.07 0.07
CA VAL A 15 2.77 -40.20 -0.48
C VAL A 15 3.27 -38.76 -0.34
N PHE A 16 3.79 -38.20 -1.42
CA PHE A 16 4.03 -36.76 -1.52
C PHE A 16 2.67 -36.07 -1.60
N ILE A 17 2.13 -35.68 -0.45
CA ILE A 17 1.04 -34.71 -0.38
C ILE A 17 1.63 -33.38 -0.87
N GLY A 18 1.46 -33.10 -2.16
CA GLY A 18 1.73 -31.80 -2.74
C GLY A 18 0.85 -30.77 -2.05
N GLY A 19 1.40 -30.11 -1.02
CA GLY A 19 0.73 -29.00 -0.35
C GLY A 19 0.44 -27.92 -1.39
N ALA A 20 -0.82 -27.79 -1.78
CA ALA A 20 -1.29 -26.60 -2.44
C ALA A 20 -1.02 -25.45 -1.46
N HIS A 21 0.05 -24.69 -1.69
CA HIS A 21 0.29 -23.45 -0.97
C HIS A 21 -0.85 -22.49 -1.32
N ALA A 22 -1.89 -22.54 -0.50
CA ALA A 22 -2.90 -21.50 -0.47
C ALA A 22 -2.15 -20.18 -0.32
N GLN A 23 -2.35 -19.28 -1.28
CA GLN A 23 -1.90 -17.91 -1.12
C GLN A 23 -2.47 -17.43 0.22
N SER A 24 -1.62 -16.98 1.15
CA SER A 24 -2.10 -16.42 2.42
C SER A 24 -3.16 -15.37 2.11
N ASN A 25 -4.16 -15.20 2.99
CA ASN A 25 -5.39 -14.43 2.80
C ASN A 25 -5.24 -12.93 2.45
N GLY A 26 -4.05 -12.48 2.06
CA GLY A 26 -3.68 -11.12 1.72
C GLY A 26 -2.69 -10.52 2.72
N PRO A 27 -2.35 -9.23 2.54
CA PRO A 27 -1.58 -8.46 3.52
C PRO A 27 -2.36 -8.27 4.83
N ARG A 28 -1.65 -7.98 5.92
CA ARG A 28 -2.27 -7.52 7.17
C ARG A 28 -2.93 -6.16 6.95
N MET A 29 -4.17 -6.01 7.41
CA MET A 29 -4.96 -4.79 7.28
C MET A 29 -5.27 -4.15 8.65
N PRO A 30 -5.41 -2.82 8.73
CA PRO A 30 -5.07 -1.85 7.68
C PRO A 30 -3.57 -1.84 7.40
N TYR A 31 -3.19 -1.56 6.15
CA TYR A 31 -1.80 -1.29 5.80
C TYR A 31 -1.54 0.20 5.99
N VAL A 32 -0.46 0.53 6.70
CA VAL A 32 -0.09 1.91 7.03
C VAL A 32 1.24 2.23 6.39
N ASP A 33 1.24 3.21 5.49
CA ASP A 33 2.42 3.68 4.77
C ASP A 33 2.85 5.05 5.29
N ASN A 34 3.80 5.05 6.22
CA ASN A 34 4.33 6.29 6.80
C ASN A 34 5.33 6.95 5.85
N GLY A 35 5.30 8.28 5.77
CA GLY A 35 6.19 9.05 4.89
C GLY A 35 5.73 9.08 3.44
N ALA A 36 4.59 8.46 3.10
CA ALA A 36 4.05 8.46 1.76
C ALA A 36 3.75 9.88 1.25
N CYS A 37 4.03 10.16 -0.01
CA CYS A 37 3.63 11.40 -0.67
C CYS A 37 2.18 11.29 -1.13
N PRO A 38 1.29 12.26 -0.82
CA PRO A 38 -0.10 12.26 -1.29
C PRO A 38 -0.29 12.19 -2.81
N PHE A 39 0.73 12.51 -3.60
CA PHE A 39 0.69 12.50 -5.05
C PHE A 39 2.13 12.59 -5.60
N GLU A 40 2.26 12.53 -6.91
CA GLU A 40 3.54 12.59 -7.65
C GLU A 40 4.31 13.90 -7.40
N CYS A 41 5.64 13.84 -7.38
CA CYS A 41 6.55 14.97 -7.11
C CYS A 41 6.24 15.76 -5.81
N CYS A 42 5.52 15.19 -4.85
CA CYS A 42 5.18 15.98 -3.66
C CYS A 42 6.43 16.29 -2.83
N THR A 43 6.39 17.44 -2.17
CA THR A 43 7.47 17.93 -1.32
C THR A 43 6.90 18.45 -0.01
N TYR A 44 7.48 18.01 1.11
CA TYR A 44 7.16 18.52 2.43
C TYR A 44 7.93 19.83 2.68
N ARG A 45 7.28 20.95 2.40
CA ARG A 45 7.85 22.31 2.43
C ARG A 45 6.81 23.31 2.93
N GLU A 46 7.05 24.61 2.73
CA GLU A 46 6.01 25.62 2.95
C GLU A 46 4.87 25.47 1.92
N TRP A 47 3.67 25.16 2.41
CA TRP A 47 2.43 25.02 1.65
C TRP A 47 1.50 26.22 1.89
N THR A 48 0.60 26.47 0.95
CA THR A 48 -0.51 27.42 1.13
C THR A 48 -1.77 26.66 1.49
N VAL A 49 -2.55 27.18 2.43
CA VAL A 49 -3.90 26.68 2.70
C VAL A 49 -4.86 27.28 1.69
N ASP A 50 -5.30 26.51 0.70
CA ASP A 50 -6.17 27.00 -0.37
C ASP A 50 -7.65 27.02 0.04
N LYS A 51 -8.02 26.14 0.99
CA LYS A 51 -9.35 26.06 1.60
C LYS A 51 -9.24 25.96 3.13
N PRO A 52 -10.15 26.58 3.91
CA PRO A 52 -10.15 26.46 5.37
C PRO A 52 -10.10 25.00 5.81
N THR A 53 -9.16 24.68 6.70
CA THR A 53 -8.82 23.28 7.03
C THR A 53 -8.64 23.12 8.54
N VAL A 54 -9.05 21.97 9.06
CA VAL A 54 -8.88 21.62 10.48
C VAL A 54 -7.71 20.66 10.61
N ALA A 55 -6.76 20.99 11.49
CA ALA A 55 -5.73 20.06 11.93
C ALA A 55 -6.14 19.42 13.26
N ARG A 56 -6.07 18.10 13.35
CA ARG A 56 -6.39 17.28 14.54
C ARG A 56 -5.12 16.78 15.20
N ARG A 57 -5.20 16.42 16.48
CA ARG A 57 -4.04 15.89 17.21
C ARG A 57 -3.58 14.52 16.69
N GLU A 58 -4.51 13.68 16.24
CA GLU A 58 -4.26 12.32 15.77
C GLU A 58 -5.01 12.03 14.45
N MET A 59 -4.60 10.98 13.73
CA MET A 59 -5.15 10.56 12.43
C MET A 59 -6.52 9.87 12.55
N ARG A 60 -7.49 10.54 13.18
CA ARG A 60 -8.89 10.11 13.24
C ARG A 60 -9.82 11.32 13.33
N ASP A 61 -10.99 11.22 12.72
CA ASP A 61 -11.94 12.35 12.64
C ASP A 61 -12.52 12.74 14.01
N SER A 62 -12.55 11.82 14.97
CA SER A 62 -12.96 12.08 16.36
C SER A 62 -11.87 12.72 17.22
N SER A 63 -10.63 12.84 16.72
CA SER A 63 -9.54 13.45 17.48
C SER A 63 -9.83 14.93 17.76
N PRO A 64 -9.49 15.45 18.96
CA PRO A 64 -9.56 16.87 19.25
C PRO A 64 -8.85 17.72 18.19
N VAL A 65 -9.40 18.90 17.96
CA VAL A 65 -8.79 19.91 17.08
C VAL A 65 -7.49 20.41 17.74
N ALA A 66 -6.40 20.38 16.99
CA ALA A 66 -5.14 21.00 17.38
C ALA A 66 -5.16 22.49 17.05
N PHE A 67 -5.57 22.85 15.83
CA PHE A 67 -5.80 24.23 15.40
C PHE A 67 -6.63 24.26 14.10
N ARG A 68 -7.14 25.44 13.76
CA ARG A 68 -7.83 25.73 12.50
C ARG A 68 -6.94 26.60 11.63
N MET A 69 -6.94 26.35 10.33
CA MET A 69 -6.19 27.11 9.33
C MET A 69 -7.17 27.84 8.42
N LYS A 70 -6.92 29.12 8.17
CA LYS A 70 -7.69 29.93 7.22
C LYS A 70 -7.10 29.85 5.82
N LYS A 71 -7.93 30.10 4.80
CA LYS A 71 -7.45 30.26 3.42
C LYS A 71 -6.37 31.34 3.35
N GLY A 72 -5.32 31.09 2.59
CA GLY A 72 -4.16 31.97 2.40
C GLY A 72 -3.07 31.83 3.48
N GLU A 73 -3.32 31.10 4.57
CA GLU A 73 -2.29 30.87 5.59
C GLU A 73 -1.16 29.98 5.03
N ARG A 74 0.06 30.24 5.52
CA ARG A 74 1.24 29.41 5.22
C ARG A 74 1.47 28.42 6.35
N VAL A 75 1.71 27.17 5.99
CA VAL A 75 2.06 26.08 6.91
C VAL A 75 3.23 25.30 6.34
N THR A 76 3.98 24.61 7.19
CA THR A 76 4.98 23.65 6.73
C THR A 76 4.34 22.27 6.66
N GLY A 77 4.33 21.65 5.47
CA GLY A 77 4.09 20.21 5.34
C GLY A 77 5.24 19.45 5.98
N VAL A 78 4.93 18.51 6.88
CA VAL A 78 5.93 17.79 7.69
C VAL A 78 6.12 16.37 7.18
N THR A 79 5.02 15.63 7.00
CA THR A 79 5.01 14.26 6.50
C THR A 79 3.59 13.87 6.08
N GLY A 80 3.42 12.68 5.52
CA GLY A 80 2.14 12.12 5.14
C GLY A 80 2.05 10.65 5.50
N THR A 81 0.83 10.14 5.52
CA THR A 81 0.56 8.74 5.80
C THR A 81 -0.65 8.27 5.00
N VAL A 82 -0.52 7.11 4.36
CA VAL A 82 -1.65 6.39 3.76
C VAL A 82 -2.08 5.31 4.70
N ILE A 83 -3.38 5.22 4.94
CA ILE A 83 -3.98 4.08 5.59
C ILE A 83 -4.88 3.38 4.58
N THR A 84 -4.40 2.28 4.04
CA THR A 84 -5.19 1.39 3.19
C THR A 84 -6.03 0.52 4.11
N THR A 85 -7.32 0.81 4.19
CA THR A 85 -8.26 0.05 5.04
C THR A 85 -8.75 -1.22 4.36
N ARG A 86 -8.74 -1.23 3.02
CA ARG A 86 -9.04 -2.41 2.21
C ARG A 86 -8.16 -2.41 0.97
N ALA A 87 -7.36 -3.46 0.80
CA ALA A 87 -6.50 -3.59 -0.36
C ALA A 87 -7.30 -3.77 -1.65
N GLY A 88 -6.82 -3.18 -2.73
CA GLY A 88 -7.28 -3.50 -4.08
C GLY A 88 -6.85 -4.91 -4.46
N ILE A 89 -7.47 -5.48 -5.49
CA ILE A 89 -7.12 -6.80 -6.02
C ILE A 89 -7.01 -6.71 -7.52
N VAL A 90 -5.83 -7.06 -8.03
CA VAL A 90 -5.57 -7.28 -9.45
C VAL A 90 -5.33 -8.76 -9.68
N ARG A 91 -6.06 -9.36 -10.62
CA ARG A 91 -5.89 -10.75 -11.02
C ARG A 91 -4.95 -10.85 -12.22
N VAL A 92 -3.99 -11.76 -12.14
CA VAL A 92 -3.04 -12.03 -13.22
C VAL A 92 -3.71 -12.89 -14.29
N LEU A 93 -3.74 -12.41 -15.54
CA LEU A 93 -4.39 -13.08 -16.67
C LEU A 93 -3.43 -13.99 -17.45
N LYS A 94 -2.13 -13.69 -17.47
CA LYS A 94 -1.10 -14.46 -18.17
C LYS A 94 0.15 -14.61 -17.31
N ASN A 95 0.92 -15.68 -17.50
CA ASN A 95 2.23 -15.80 -16.87
C ASN A 95 3.10 -14.62 -17.34
N THR A 96 3.67 -13.87 -16.40
CA THR A 96 4.41 -12.64 -16.71
C THR A 96 5.42 -12.34 -15.60
N THR A 97 6.19 -11.26 -15.78
CA THR A 97 7.05 -10.70 -14.74
C THR A 97 6.68 -9.23 -14.54
N LEU A 98 6.50 -8.81 -13.29
CA LEU A 98 6.28 -7.42 -12.91
C LEU A 98 7.39 -7.02 -11.93
N ASP A 99 8.20 -6.02 -12.28
CA ASP A 99 9.36 -5.57 -11.48
C ASP A 99 10.22 -6.74 -10.93
N ASN A 100 10.67 -7.62 -11.82
CA ASN A 100 11.46 -8.83 -11.50
C ASN A 100 10.73 -9.90 -10.64
N VAL A 101 9.45 -9.70 -10.32
CA VAL A 101 8.61 -10.70 -9.65
C VAL A 101 7.89 -11.56 -10.69
N LYS A 102 8.18 -12.86 -10.70
CA LYS A 102 7.48 -13.83 -11.56
C LYS A 102 6.06 -14.07 -11.06
N LEU A 103 5.09 -13.87 -11.94
CA LEU A 103 3.66 -14.01 -11.68
C LEU A 103 3.06 -15.12 -12.53
N ARG A 104 2.11 -15.87 -11.96
CA ARG A 104 1.39 -16.93 -12.67
C ARG A 104 -0.04 -16.50 -12.96
N ARG A 105 -0.57 -16.95 -14.09
CA ARG A 105 -2.00 -16.80 -14.40
C ARG A 105 -2.84 -17.30 -13.21
N GLY A 106 -3.77 -16.46 -12.78
CA GLY A 106 -4.67 -16.75 -11.69
C GLY A 106 -4.16 -16.37 -10.30
N ASP A 107 -2.95 -15.83 -10.18
CA ASP A 107 -2.53 -15.17 -8.95
C ASP A 107 -3.33 -13.89 -8.70
N ASN A 108 -3.45 -13.50 -7.43
CA ASN A 108 -3.96 -12.19 -7.03
C ASN A 108 -2.82 -11.32 -6.50
N LEU A 109 -2.73 -10.09 -7.00
CA LEU A 109 -1.90 -9.02 -6.49
C LEU A 109 -2.76 -8.10 -5.61
N TYR A 110 -2.24 -7.67 -4.46
CA TYR A 110 -2.97 -6.80 -3.55
C TYR A 110 -2.42 -5.39 -3.63
N LEU A 111 -3.22 -4.44 -4.11
CA LEU A 111 -2.83 -3.04 -4.20
C LEU A 111 -2.94 -2.37 -2.84
N LEU A 112 -1.84 -1.77 -2.39
CA LEU A 112 -1.74 -1.11 -1.10
C LEU A 112 -1.79 0.40 -1.26
N THR A 113 -0.73 1.01 -1.79
CA THR A 113 -0.61 2.47 -1.85
C THR A 113 -0.29 2.90 -3.28
N TYR A 114 -1.13 3.75 -3.86
CA TYR A 114 -0.85 4.37 -5.15
C TYR A 114 0.32 5.36 -5.03
N LEU A 115 1.27 5.28 -5.97
CA LEU A 115 2.51 6.06 -5.97
C LEU A 115 2.54 7.16 -7.04
N GLY A 116 1.59 7.17 -7.97
CA GLY A 116 1.59 8.04 -9.16
C GLY A 116 1.85 7.23 -10.43
N GLU A 117 1.48 7.81 -11.59
CA GLU A 117 1.75 7.24 -12.92
C GLU A 117 1.43 5.75 -13.11
N GLY A 118 0.37 5.25 -12.45
CA GLY A 118 0.00 3.84 -12.51
C GLY A 118 0.72 2.92 -11.51
N PHE A 119 1.84 3.37 -10.93
CA PHE A 119 2.59 2.60 -9.95
C PHE A 119 1.86 2.49 -8.61
N SER A 120 1.98 1.32 -7.99
CA SER A 120 1.48 1.06 -6.65
C SER A 120 2.48 0.24 -5.83
N LYS A 121 2.43 0.37 -4.51
CA LYS A 121 2.93 -0.68 -3.61
C LYS A 121 2.01 -1.88 -3.71
N ILE A 122 2.57 -3.03 -4.05
CA ILE A 122 1.85 -4.27 -4.30
C ILE A 122 2.34 -5.31 -3.31
N TRP A 123 1.41 -5.96 -2.62
CA TRP A 123 1.70 -7.15 -1.83
C TRP A 123 1.45 -8.42 -2.65
N TYR A 124 2.40 -9.35 -2.61
CA TYR A 124 2.30 -10.67 -3.22
C TYR A 124 3.15 -11.68 -2.43
N LYS A 125 2.51 -12.77 -1.97
CA LYS A 125 3.16 -13.91 -1.29
C LYS A 125 4.14 -13.49 -0.18
N GLY A 126 3.71 -12.56 0.68
CA GLY A 126 4.46 -12.12 1.85
C GLY A 126 5.47 -10.99 1.58
N ARG A 127 5.59 -10.51 0.34
CA ARG A 127 6.52 -9.44 -0.04
C ARG A 127 5.76 -8.23 -0.56
N ILE A 128 6.29 -7.04 -0.29
CA ILE A 128 5.84 -5.79 -0.90
C ILE A 128 6.89 -5.34 -1.91
N PHE A 129 6.44 -4.97 -3.10
CA PHE A 129 7.27 -4.41 -4.17
C PHE A 129 6.50 -3.27 -4.86
N GLN A 130 7.16 -2.51 -5.74
CA GLN A 130 6.49 -1.48 -6.53
C GLN A 130 6.28 -1.98 -7.94
N GLY A 131 5.15 -1.66 -8.55
CA GLY A 131 4.93 -2.01 -9.94
C GLY A 131 3.71 -1.32 -10.51
N ASP A 132 3.62 -1.32 -11.83
CA ASP A 132 2.48 -0.86 -12.60
C ASP A 132 1.63 -2.06 -13.07
N PRO A 133 0.47 -2.31 -12.45
CA PRO A 133 -0.40 -3.42 -12.81
C PRO A 133 -1.53 -2.99 -13.78
N ASN A 134 -1.35 -1.93 -14.59
CA ASN A 134 -2.40 -1.36 -15.45
C ASN A 134 -2.42 -1.87 -16.90
N ASP A 135 -1.65 -2.92 -17.22
CA ASP A 135 -1.77 -3.61 -18.51
C ASP A 135 -2.97 -4.57 -18.50
N ASP A 136 -4.09 -4.17 -19.12
CA ASP A 136 -5.33 -4.95 -19.20
C ASP A 136 -5.22 -6.29 -19.96
N VAL A 137 -4.13 -6.50 -20.71
CA VAL A 137 -3.83 -7.80 -21.36
C VAL A 137 -3.23 -8.78 -20.34
N LEU A 138 -2.48 -8.27 -19.37
CA LEU A 138 -1.78 -9.04 -18.35
C LEU A 138 -2.55 -9.13 -17.03
N PHE A 139 -3.38 -8.14 -16.74
CA PHE A 139 -3.96 -7.90 -15.44
C PHE A 139 -5.44 -7.53 -15.55
N LYS A 140 -6.21 -7.82 -14.50
CA LYS A 140 -7.60 -7.38 -14.37
C LYS A 140 -7.84 -6.88 -12.96
N GLU A 141 -8.12 -5.59 -12.81
CA GLU A 141 -8.60 -5.07 -11.53
C GLU A 141 -9.98 -5.67 -11.23
N THR A 142 -10.08 -6.35 -10.09
CA THR A 142 -11.33 -6.95 -9.58
C THR A 142 -11.87 -6.19 -8.38
N ARG A 143 -11.03 -5.36 -7.74
CA ARG A 143 -11.42 -4.52 -6.61
C ARG A 143 -10.48 -3.33 -6.48
N LYS A 144 -11.03 -2.13 -6.30
CA LYS A 144 -10.28 -0.92 -5.96
C LYS A 144 -9.84 -0.88 -4.48
N PRO A 145 -8.67 -0.32 -4.16
CA PRO A 145 -8.29 -0.06 -2.78
C PRO A 145 -9.19 1.01 -2.13
N ILE A 146 -9.28 0.99 -0.80
CA ILE A 146 -9.83 2.09 -0.01
C ILE A 146 -8.68 2.69 0.80
N ASP A 147 -8.23 3.85 0.36
CA ASP A 147 -7.14 4.59 0.97
C ASP A 147 -7.64 5.82 1.73
N VAL A 148 -6.98 6.08 2.85
CA VAL A 148 -7.20 7.27 3.67
C VAL A 148 -5.89 8.03 3.79
N TRP A 149 -5.85 9.21 3.20
CA TRP A 149 -4.69 10.08 3.22
C TRP A 149 -4.72 11.04 4.40
N TRP A 150 -3.61 11.10 5.13
CA TRP A 150 -3.36 12.08 6.18
C TRP A 150 -2.07 12.83 5.89
N VAL A 151 -2.09 14.14 6.10
CA VAL A 151 -0.90 14.99 6.06
C VAL A 151 -0.70 15.65 7.41
N LYS A 152 0.54 15.67 7.88
CA LYS A 152 0.94 16.41 9.07
C LYS A 152 1.45 17.78 8.65
N VAL A 153 0.94 18.82 9.29
CA VAL A 153 1.34 20.20 9.04
C VAL A 153 1.77 20.88 10.33
N LYS A 154 2.64 21.88 10.21
CA LYS A 154 3.10 22.76 11.28
C LYS A 154 2.71 24.21 10.96
N ASN A 155 2.05 24.90 11.89
CA ASN A 155 1.71 26.32 11.71
C ASN A 155 2.85 27.24 12.17
N ARG A 156 2.71 28.56 11.93
CA ARG A 156 3.70 29.58 12.32
C ARG A 156 3.96 29.67 13.83
N ARG A 157 3.02 29.23 14.67
CA ARG A 157 3.19 29.15 16.14
C ARG A 157 3.91 27.86 16.58
N GLY A 158 4.35 27.04 15.64
CA GLY A 158 5.03 25.77 15.91
C GLY A 158 4.11 24.61 16.28
N GLN A 159 2.79 24.80 16.30
CA GLN A 159 1.84 23.74 16.60
C GLN A 159 1.79 22.75 15.42
N THR A 160 1.67 21.45 15.72
CA THR A 160 1.51 20.41 14.69
C THR A 160 0.17 19.72 14.79
N GLY A 161 -0.31 19.21 13.66
CA GLY A 161 -1.53 18.42 13.60
C GLY A 161 -1.73 17.75 12.24
N TRP A 162 -2.66 16.83 12.20
CA TRP A 162 -3.00 15.98 11.06
C TRP A 162 -4.28 16.44 10.38
N SER A 163 -4.30 16.46 9.06
CA SER A 163 -5.49 16.72 8.25
C SER A 163 -5.72 15.58 7.26
N ARG A 164 -6.98 15.18 7.08
CA ARG A 164 -7.44 14.21 6.08
C ARG A 164 -7.82 14.88 4.75
N GLN A 165 -7.42 16.14 4.56
CA GLN A 165 -7.77 16.97 3.41
C GLN A 165 -6.50 17.47 2.71
N PRO A 166 -5.66 16.58 2.16
CA PRO A 166 -4.41 16.98 1.49
C PRO A 166 -4.64 17.91 0.30
N ASP A 167 -5.80 17.82 -0.37
CA ASP A 167 -6.17 18.66 -1.52
C ASP A 167 -6.57 20.08 -1.15
N ASN A 168 -6.65 20.40 0.15
CA ASN A 168 -6.85 21.77 0.61
C ASN A 168 -5.55 22.57 0.66
N PHE A 169 -4.42 21.97 0.30
CA PHE A 169 -3.12 22.61 0.32
C PHE A 169 -2.54 22.76 -1.09
N GLY A 170 -1.99 23.93 -1.37
CA GLY A 170 -1.26 24.26 -2.61
C GLY A 170 0.24 24.40 -2.35
N ASN A 171 1.01 24.60 -3.42
CA ASN A 171 2.47 24.68 -3.40
C ASN A 171 3.12 23.42 -2.78
N LYS A 172 2.50 22.26 -3.00
CA LYS A 172 2.90 20.97 -2.43
C LYS A 172 3.74 20.12 -3.39
N ASP A 173 3.83 20.50 -4.65
CA ASP A 173 4.45 19.75 -5.75
C ASP A 173 5.73 20.42 -6.27
N GLN A 174 6.63 19.64 -6.86
CA GLN A 174 7.81 20.16 -7.55
C GLN A 174 8.04 19.41 -8.87
N CYS A 175 6.99 19.15 -9.64
CA CYS A 175 7.17 18.62 -10.98
C CYS A 175 7.82 19.69 -11.88
N GLY A 176 8.82 19.31 -12.69
CA GLY A 176 9.42 20.18 -13.71
C GLY A 176 10.34 21.29 -13.18
N ARG A 177 11.05 21.08 -12.07
CA ARG A 177 12.18 21.94 -11.65
C ARG A 177 13.51 21.22 -11.80
#